data_AF-A0A182HFX7-F1
#
_entry.id   AF-A0A182HFX7-F1
#
_cell.length_a   1.000
_cell.length_b   1.000
_cell.length_c   1.000
_cell.angle_alpha   90.00
_cell.angle_beta   90.00
_cell.angle_gamma   90.00
#
_symmetry.space_group_name_H-M   'P 1'
#
loop_
_entity.id
_entity.type
_entity.pdbx_description
1 polymer ?
#
loop_
_entity_poly.entity_id
_entity_poly.type
_entity_poly.pdbx_seq_one_letter_code
_entity_poly.pdbx_strand_id
1 'polypeptide(L)'
;MVEEKLNTRGCVFSLLYSVGSFALACASLSTLDPSDRITVQKGALLISLGFVYFVALTEFLNQLLLRTTIGHSFVKRYRLRVSDVLDITNKLVSAVQAAFSCIAGLFVCRWSCPRNFLHASHFLSESYAWFAASYFFYDLWSMYKIYAAEAALKLKVKLGLQSPAAGENNNQGGGRNGTAKGDDAAGNGGMEKAATLQALEDIPSVAQGTLSFVTPCKLGIPSFAKYLASHPLMVFHHLFIGSYGLVVISYLRGGLGDCVFSFMFMMELSTPFVSFRSILSVMGLKQSKLYVINGLVMLVTFFWCRVFLMPYVCYYYSQVVNKPFLEAVWNLPWGCKVSILALFLPQLYWFRLMVRGAMKVFFPPKNKRNTTIAANSCANEQEASANGGPIKASQSKDSEIRSLM
;
A
#
# COMPACT_ATOMS: atom_id res chain seq x y z
N MET A 1 35.53 4.16 13.19
CA MET A 1 34.38 4.93 12.68
C MET A 1 34.63 5.19 11.22
N VAL A 2 34.10 4.34 10.35
CA VAL A 2 34.10 4.61 8.90
C VAL A 2 32.87 5.47 8.65
N GLU A 3 33.07 6.73 8.33
CA GLU A 3 32.04 7.57 7.70
C GLU A 3 31.62 6.88 6.40
N GLU A 4 30.53 6.13 6.46
CA GLU A 4 29.85 5.65 5.26
C GLU A 4 29.37 6.90 4.51
N LYS A 5 30.10 7.30 3.46
CA LYS A 5 29.74 8.42 2.59
C LYS A 5 28.27 8.30 2.22
N LEU A 6 27.43 9.16 2.81
CA LEU A 6 26.01 9.27 2.51
C LEU A 6 25.84 9.41 1.00
N ASN A 7 25.35 8.37 0.33
CA ASN A 7 25.14 8.37 -1.10
C ASN A 7 23.85 9.14 -1.45
N THR A 8 23.89 10.46 -1.26
CA THR A 8 22.82 11.41 -1.61
C THR A 8 22.64 11.55 -3.13
N ARG A 9 23.69 11.23 -3.90
CA ARG A 9 23.66 11.26 -5.37
C ARG A 9 22.59 10.35 -5.96
N GLY A 10 22.46 9.12 -5.48
CA GLY A 10 21.43 8.19 -5.95
C GLY A 10 20.00 8.73 -5.77
N CYS A 11 19.73 9.37 -4.63
CA CYS A 11 18.41 9.93 -4.31
C CYS A 11 18.06 11.08 -5.26
N VAL A 12 19.03 11.95 -5.57
CA VAL A 12 18.86 13.04 -6.52
C VAL A 12 18.59 12.51 -7.93
N PHE A 13 19.32 11.49 -8.40
CA PHE A 13 19.09 10.91 -9.73
C PHE A 13 17.69 10.28 -9.85
N SER A 14 17.25 9.47 -8.88
CA SER A 14 15.91 8.89 -8.90
C SER A 14 14.82 9.96 -8.89
N LEU A 15 15.00 11.06 -8.12
CA LEU A 15 14.09 12.20 -8.14
C LEU A 15 14.07 12.90 -9.51
N LEU A 16 15.23 13.13 -10.10
CA LEU A 16 15.36 13.76 -11.42
C LEU A 16 14.70 12.91 -12.53
N TYR A 17 14.87 11.59 -12.51
CA TYR A 17 14.19 10.70 -13.45
C TYR A 17 12.66 10.74 -13.27
N SER A 18 12.19 10.76 -12.02
CA SER A 18 10.76 10.88 -11.73
C SER A 18 10.20 12.21 -12.23
N VAL A 19 10.74 13.35 -11.79
CA VAL A 19 10.26 14.68 -12.21
C VAL A 19 10.43 14.89 -13.72
N GLY A 20 11.55 14.46 -14.29
CA GLY A 20 11.85 14.58 -15.71
C GLY A 20 10.90 13.78 -16.60
N SER A 21 10.60 12.52 -16.23
CA SER A 21 9.64 11.70 -16.99
C SER A 21 8.21 12.26 -16.93
N PHE A 22 7.79 12.79 -15.78
CA PHE A 22 6.49 13.47 -15.66
C PHE A 22 6.43 14.77 -16.46
N ALA A 23 7.49 15.58 -16.42
CA ALA A 23 7.59 16.80 -17.21
C ALA A 23 7.56 16.51 -18.71
N LEU A 24 8.27 15.49 -19.18
CA LEU A 24 8.23 15.01 -20.57
C LEU A 24 6.83 14.52 -20.95
N ALA A 25 6.13 13.81 -20.06
CA ALA A 25 4.76 13.38 -20.31
C ALA A 25 3.83 14.59 -20.51
N CYS A 26 3.91 15.59 -19.62
CA CYS A 26 3.15 16.83 -19.74
C CYS A 26 3.51 17.61 -21.02
N ALA A 27 4.80 17.74 -21.34
CA ALA A 27 5.27 18.41 -22.54
C ALA A 27 4.74 17.74 -23.82
N SER A 28 4.71 16.41 -23.86
CA SER A 28 4.20 15.63 -25.00
C SER A 28 2.70 15.84 -25.30
N LEU A 29 1.97 16.37 -24.33
CA LEU A 29 0.53 16.68 -24.38
C LEU A 29 0.24 18.17 -24.60
N SER A 30 1.23 19.05 -24.40
CA SER A 30 1.04 20.51 -24.44
C SER A 30 0.58 21.06 -25.79
N THR A 31 0.78 20.31 -26.88
CA THR A 31 0.41 20.68 -28.24
C THR A 31 -0.98 20.18 -28.65
N LEU A 32 -1.70 19.49 -27.77
CA LEU A 32 -3.00 18.89 -28.08
C LEU A 32 -4.14 19.85 -27.77
N ASP A 33 -5.12 19.90 -28.65
CA ASP A 33 -6.38 20.58 -28.39
C ASP A 33 -7.27 19.74 -27.46
N PRO A 34 -8.16 20.35 -26.66
CA PRO A 34 -9.01 19.66 -25.71
C PRO A 34 -9.75 18.44 -26.28
N SER A 35 -10.21 18.51 -27.53
CA SER A 35 -11.01 17.44 -28.15
C SER A 35 -10.17 16.36 -28.83
N ASP A 36 -8.84 16.49 -28.83
CA ASP A 36 -7.93 15.57 -29.51
C ASP A 36 -7.95 14.16 -28.89
N ARG A 37 -7.60 13.18 -29.73
CA ARG A 37 -7.48 11.78 -29.34
C ARG A 37 -6.03 11.39 -29.18
N ILE A 38 -5.77 10.50 -28.23
CA ILE A 38 -4.42 9.99 -28.02
C ILE A 38 -4.16 8.82 -28.96
N THR A 39 -3.21 9.01 -29.87
CA THR A 39 -2.75 7.93 -30.76
C THR A 39 -2.06 6.83 -29.95
N VAL A 40 -2.05 5.60 -30.49
CA VAL A 40 -1.40 4.46 -29.82
C VAL A 40 0.09 4.72 -29.57
N GLN A 41 0.77 5.40 -30.48
CA GLN A 41 2.18 5.77 -30.32
C GLN A 41 2.39 6.74 -29.15
N LYS A 42 1.58 7.80 -29.06
CA LYS A 42 1.61 8.71 -27.91
C LYS A 42 1.20 8.00 -26.61
N GLY A 43 0.21 7.11 -26.65
CA GLY A 43 -0.21 6.28 -25.53
C GLY A 43 0.90 5.36 -25.01
N ALA A 44 1.65 4.71 -25.92
CA ALA A 44 2.80 3.88 -25.58
C ALA A 44 3.95 4.69 -24.96
N LEU A 45 4.18 5.91 -25.46
CA LEU A 45 5.12 6.85 -24.86
C LEU A 45 4.69 7.24 -23.43
N LEU A 46 3.41 7.53 -23.21
CA LEU A 46 2.86 7.87 -21.89
C LEU A 46 2.96 6.70 -20.90
N ILE A 47 2.68 5.46 -21.33
CA ILE A 47 2.91 4.27 -20.50
C ILE A 47 4.39 4.16 -20.12
N SER A 48 5.30 4.35 -21.09
CA SER A 48 6.74 4.22 -20.86
C SER A 48 7.24 5.28 -19.87
N LEU A 49 6.82 6.54 -20.06
CA LEU A 49 7.14 7.65 -19.14
C LEU A 49 6.50 7.43 -17.76
N GLY A 50 5.27 6.92 -17.70
CA GLY A 50 4.61 6.55 -16.45
C GLY A 50 5.36 5.44 -15.70
N PHE A 51 5.84 4.41 -16.41
CA PHE A 51 6.61 3.34 -15.80
C PHE A 51 7.92 3.87 -15.19
N VAL A 52 8.65 4.70 -15.93
CA VAL A 52 9.84 5.40 -15.42
C VAL A 52 9.48 6.26 -14.21
N TYR A 53 8.37 7.01 -14.28
CA TYR A 53 7.91 7.88 -13.20
C TYR A 53 7.67 7.13 -11.90
N PHE A 54 6.83 6.09 -11.91
CA PHE A 54 6.43 5.37 -10.70
C PHE A 54 7.58 4.55 -10.11
N VAL A 55 8.39 3.91 -10.96
CA VAL A 55 9.58 3.17 -10.50
C VAL A 55 10.60 4.12 -9.87
N ALA A 56 10.92 5.24 -10.54
CA ALA A 56 11.88 6.22 -10.04
C ALA A 56 11.38 6.93 -8.77
N LEU A 57 10.08 7.25 -8.68
CA LEU A 57 9.47 7.83 -7.49
C LEU A 57 9.59 6.89 -6.28
N THR A 58 9.34 5.60 -6.50
CA THR A 58 9.46 4.57 -5.46
C THR A 58 10.89 4.41 -5.00
N GLU A 59 11.82 4.34 -5.95
CA GLU A 59 13.24 4.25 -5.64
C GLU A 59 13.71 5.48 -4.87
N PHE A 60 13.30 6.68 -5.29
CA PHE A 60 13.56 7.92 -4.57
C PHE A 60 13.06 7.84 -3.12
N LEU A 61 11.80 7.45 -2.89
CA LEU A 61 11.22 7.35 -1.55
C LEU A 61 11.92 6.29 -0.69
N ASN A 62 12.29 5.15 -1.29
CA ASN A 62 13.04 4.10 -0.60
C ASN A 62 14.43 4.58 -0.20
N GLN A 63 15.16 5.23 -1.10
CA GLN A 63 16.47 5.79 -0.80
C GLN A 63 16.37 6.92 0.22
N LEU A 64 15.33 7.75 0.15
CA LEU A 64 15.06 8.81 1.12
C LEU A 64 14.91 8.23 2.52
N LEU A 65 14.13 7.17 2.70
CA LEU A 65 13.91 6.57 4.03
C LEU A 65 15.06 5.66 4.49
N LEU A 66 15.76 4.98 3.59
CA LEU A 66 16.77 3.96 3.93
C LEU A 66 18.22 4.44 3.86
N ARG A 67 18.52 5.58 3.21
CA ARG A 67 19.89 6.04 2.98
C ARG A 67 20.20 7.44 3.49
N THR A 68 19.19 8.22 3.87
CA THR A 68 19.40 9.57 4.42
C THR A 68 19.39 9.55 5.94
N THR A 69 20.09 10.50 6.55
CA THR A 69 20.11 10.67 8.03
C THR A 69 18.71 10.93 8.60
N ILE A 70 17.90 11.69 7.86
CA ILE A 70 16.49 11.97 8.21
C ILE A 70 15.68 10.67 8.18
N GLY A 71 15.84 9.88 7.11
CA GLY A 71 15.20 8.58 6.95
C GLY A 71 15.58 7.59 8.06
N HIS A 72 16.88 7.43 8.34
CA HIS A 72 17.36 6.57 9.43
C HIS A 72 16.82 7.01 10.80
N SER A 73 16.76 8.32 11.06
CA SER A 73 16.18 8.86 12.29
C SER A 73 14.70 8.52 12.40
N PHE A 74 13.95 8.60 11.29
CA PHE A 74 12.55 8.21 11.22
C PHE A 74 12.35 6.70 11.46
N VAL A 75 13.10 5.85 10.75
CA VAL A 75 13.07 4.39 10.89
C VAL A 75 13.39 3.96 12.32
N LYS A 76 14.42 4.55 12.93
CA LYS A 76 14.80 4.28 14.32
C LYS A 76 13.73 4.74 15.32
N ARG A 77 13.16 5.93 15.12
CA ARG A 77 12.12 6.51 15.99
C ARG A 77 10.88 5.62 16.07
N TYR A 78 10.45 5.05 14.95
CA TYR A 78 9.25 4.20 14.88
C TYR A 78 9.55 2.70 14.87
N ARG A 79 10.82 2.29 15.06
CA ARG A 79 11.29 0.89 15.06
C ARG A 79 10.78 0.09 13.85
N LEU A 80 10.89 0.69 12.67
CA LEU A 80 10.37 0.12 11.42
C LEU A 80 11.32 -0.94 10.86
N ARG A 81 10.76 -2.03 10.33
CA ARG A 81 11.51 -3.04 9.57
C ARG A 81 11.60 -2.62 8.10
N VAL A 82 12.47 -3.27 7.34
CA VAL A 82 12.59 -3.01 5.88
C VAL A 82 11.25 -3.24 5.16
N SER A 83 10.50 -4.30 5.50
CA SER A 83 9.17 -4.54 4.93
C SER A 83 8.18 -3.41 5.24
N ASP A 84 8.27 -2.82 6.43
CA ASP A 84 7.40 -1.72 6.87
C ASP A 84 7.74 -0.43 6.11
N VAL A 85 9.03 -0.19 5.84
CA VAL A 85 9.47 0.95 5.01
C VAL A 85 8.97 0.82 3.58
N LEU A 86 9.08 -0.38 2.98
CA LEU A 86 8.57 -0.64 1.63
C LEU A 86 7.05 -0.48 1.53
N ASP A 87 6.31 -0.90 2.57
CA ASP A 87 4.86 -0.67 2.64
C ASP A 87 4.54 0.83 2.72
N ILE A 88 5.25 1.60 3.56
CA ILE A 88 5.04 3.04 3.66
C ILE A 88 5.31 3.74 2.33
N THR A 89 6.42 3.44 1.65
CA THR A 89 6.73 4.08 0.36
C THR A 89 5.74 3.68 -0.71
N ASN A 90 5.28 2.44 -0.74
CA ASN A 90 4.24 2.01 -1.67
C ASN A 90 2.93 2.78 -1.47
N LYS A 91 2.47 2.91 -0.21
CA LYS A 91 1.27 3.69 0.12
C LYS A 91 1.41 5.18 -0.19
N LEU A 92 2.62 5.74 -0.11
CA LEU A 92 2.90 7.11 -0.56
C LEU A 92 2.78 7.26 -2.08
N VAL A 93 3.36 6.33 -2.87
CA VAL A 93 3.22 6.34 -4.34
C VAL A 93 1.75 6.18 -4.75
N SER A 94 1.02 5.31 -4.06
CA SER A 94 -0.43 5.14 -4.24
C SER A 94 -1.21 6.42 -3.97
N ALA A 95 -0.85 7.18 -2.92
CA ALA A 95 -1.48 8.47 -2.63
C ALA A 95 -1.18 9.53 -3.70
N VAL A 96 0.04 9.56 -4.25
CA VAL A 96 0.41 10.45 -5.36
C VAL A 96 -0.40 10.11 -6.61
N GLN A 97 -0.51 8.83 -6.93
CA GLN A 97 -1.33 8.38 -8.06
C GLN A 97 -2.80 8.79 -7.88
N ALA A 98 -3.35 8.56 -6.69
CA ALA A 98 -4.72 8.94 -6.41
C ALA A 98 -4.97 10.45 -6.58
N ALA A 99 -4.01 11.28 -6.18
CA ALA A 99 -4.06 12.72 -6.40
C ALA A 99 -4.09 13.08 -7.89
N PHE A 100 -3.22 12.46 -8.71
CA PHE A 100 -3.24 12.66 -10.16
C PHE A 100 -4.57 12.24 -10.79
N SER A 101 -5.14 11.12 -10.33
CA SER A 101 -6.44 10.63 -10.80
C SER A 101 -7.52 11.65 -10.50
N CYS A 102 -7.59 12.12 -9.26
CA CYS A 102 -8.59 13.10 -8.85
C CYS A 102 -8.45 14.41 -9.62
N ILE A 103 -7.23 14.90 -9.81
CA ILE A 103 -6.98 16.13 -10.56
C ILE A 103 -7.43 15.95 -12.02
N ALA A 104 -7.02 14.88 -12.70
CA ALA A 104 -7.44 14.59 -14.06
C ALA A 104 -8.98 14.47 -14.17
N GLY A 105 -9.61 13.75 -13.24
CA GLY A 105 -11.06 13.63 -13.13
C GLY A 105 -11.76 14.97 -12.97
N LEU A 106 -11.28 15.83 -12.08
CA LEU A 106 -11.87 17.16 -11.85
C LEU A 106 -11.78 18.05 -13.10
N PHE A 107 -10.64 18.06 -13.78
CA PHE A 107 -10.46 18.83 -15.02
C PHE A 107 -11.38 18.34 -16.14
N VAL A 108 -11.41 17.03 -16.39
CA VAL A 108 -12.27 16.43 -17.41
C VAL A 108 -13.75 16.64 -17.07
N CYS A 109 -14.14 16.48 -15.80
CA CYS A 109 -15.50 16.71 -15.33
C CYS A 109 -15.94 18.16 -15.59
N ARG A 110 -15.10 19.13 -15.18
CA ARG A 110 -15.39 20.56 -15.32
C ARG A 110 -15.48 21.00 -16.78
N TRP A 111 -14.78 20.32 -17.68
CA TRP A 111 -14.79 20.61 -19.11
C TRP A 111 -15.92 19.89 -19.86
N SER A 112 -16.04 18.58 -19.69
CA SER A 112 -16.91 17.73 -20.50
C SER A 112 -18.37 17.76 -20.03
N CYS A 113 -18.61 17.71 -18.72
CA CYS A 113 -19.97 17.58 -18.17
C CYS A 113 -20.91 18.75 -18.51
N PRO A 114 -20.48 20.04 -18.51
CA PRO A 114 -21.34 21.15 -18.90
C PRO A 114 -21.65 21.21 -20.39
N ARG A 115 -20.81 20.61 -21.24
CA ARG A 115 -20.96 20.67 -22.71
C ARG A 115 -21.93 19.60 -23.19
N ASN A 116 -21.60 18.35 -22.91
CA ASN A 116 -22.46 17.23 -23.22
C ASN A 116 -22.03 16.02 -22.39
N PHE A 117 -22.93 15.56 -21.53
CA PHE A 117 -22.65 14.42 -20.64
C PHE A 117 -22.24 13.15 -21.38
N LEU A 118 -22.81 12.89 -22.57
CA LEU A 118 -22.61 11.67 -23.33
C LEU A 118 -21.53 11.80 -24.41
N HIS A 119 -21.36 12.97 -25.01
CA HIS A 119 -20.56 13.12 -26.23
C HIS A 119 -19.33 14.02 -26.08
N ALA A 120 -19.23 14.83 -25.02
CA ALA A 120 -18.06 15.68 -24.86
C ALA A 120 -16.85 14.83 -24.47
N SER A 121 -15.73 15.04 -25.16
CA SER A 121 -14.46 14.40 -24.88
C SER A 121 -13.40 15.38 -24.42
N HIS A 122 -12.42 14.89 -23.66
CA HIS A 122 -11.23 15.65 -23.33
C HIS A 122 -9.99 14.74 -23.36
N PHE A 123 -8.93 15.11 -24.11
CA PHE A 123 -7.73 14.27 -24.29
C PHE A 123 -7.13 13.79 -22.96
N LEU A 124 -7.25 14.61 -21.90
CA LEU A 124 -6.73 14.32 -20.57
C LEU A 124 -7.24 13.00 -19.99
N SER A 125 -8.47 12.58 -20.30
CA SER A 125 -8.99 11.30 -19.79
C SER A 125 -8.23 10.12 -20.37
N GLU A 126 -7.97 10.14 -21.67
CA GLU A 126 -7.22 9.10 -22.39
C GLU A 126 -5.74 9.15 -22.05
N SER A 127 -5.14 10.33 -22.09
CA SER A 127 -3.70 10.47 -21.80
C SER A 127 -3.38 10.05 -20.38
N TYR A 128 -4.23 10.40 -19.42
CA TYR A 128 -4.06 9.97 -18.05
C TYR A 128 -4.31 8.47 -17.88
N ALA A 129 -5.30 7.88 -18.55
CA ALA A 129 -5.50 6.43 -18.53
C ALA A 129 -4.27 5.67 -19.04
N TRP A 130 -3.66 6.12 -20.15
CA TRP A 130 -2.40 5.56 -20.66
C TRP A 130 -1.27 5.70 -19.64
N PHE A 131 -1.06 6.89 -19.07
CA PHE A 131 -0.04 7.11 -18.06
C PHE A 131 -0.27 6.25 -16.80
N ALA A 132 -1.50 6.21 -16.28
CA ALA A 132 -1.91 5.51 -15.07
C ALA A 132 -1.88 3.99 -15.21
N ALA A 133 -2.04 3.43 -16.41
CA ALA A 133 -1.94 1.99 -16.63
C ALA A 133 -0.62 1.43 -16.08
N SER A 134 0.48 2.15 -16.28
CA SER A 134 1.80 1.77 -15.77
C SER A 134 1.87 1.67 -14.24
N TYR A 135 1.12 2.50 -13.51
CA TYR A 135 1.02 2.44 -12.05
C TYR A 135 0.45 1.10 -11.60
N PHE A 136 -0.64 0.62 -12.21
CA PHE A 136 -1.30 -0.61 -11.76
C PHE A 136 -0.39 -1.83 -11.86
N PHE A 137 0.47 -1.90 -12.89
CA PHE A 137 1.48 -2.95 -13.02
C PHE A 137 2.61 -2.78 -12.00
N TYR A 138 3.08 -1.55 -11.81
CA TYR A 138 4.09 -1.24 -10.80
C TYR A 138 3.61 -1.58 -9.38
N ASP A 139 2.40 -1.19 -9.00
CA ASP A 139 1.85 -1.37 -7.65
C ASP A 139 1.67 -2.85 -7.34
N LEU A 140 1.23 -3.66 -8.33
CA LEU A 140 1.16 -5.11 -8.20
C LEU A 140 2.54 -5.73 -7.92
N TRP A 141 3.59 -5.26 -8.60
CA TRP A 141 4.96 -5.68 -8.36
C TRP A 141 5.50 -5.23 -6.99
N SER A 142 5.18 -4.00 -6.60
CA SER A 142 5.59 -3.42 -5.31
C SER A 142 4.94 -4.15 -4.13
N MET A 143 3.64 -4.43 -4.21
CA MET A 143 2.90 -5.26 -3.25
C MET A 143 3.49 -6.68 -3.14
N TYR A 144 3.87 -7.28 -4.26
CA TYR A 144 4.59 -8.57 -4.23
C TYR A 144 5.92 -8.47 -3.46
N LYS A 145 6.70 -7.41 -3.68
CA LYS A 145 7.98 -7.21 -2.96
C LYS A 145 7.76 -7.11 -1.45
N ILE A 146 6.70 -6.41 -1.02
CA ILE A 146 6.32 -6.32 0.40
C ILE A 146 5.92 -7.70 0.94
N TYR A 147 5.09 -8.45 0.21
CA TYR A 147 4.68 -9.81 0.57
C TYR A 147 5.88 -10.76 0.70
N ALA A 148 6.82 -10.72 -0.24
CA ALA A 148 8.03 -11.52 -0.21
C ALA A 148 8.92 -11.17 1.00
N ALA A 149 9.06 -9.88 1.31
CA ALA A 149 9.81 -9.42 2.48
C ALA A 149 9.17 -9.86 3.80
N GLU A 150 7.85 -9.76 3.94
CA GLU A 150 7.14 -10.26 5.11
C GLU A 150 7.24 -11.79 5.26
N ALA A 151 7.13 -12.53 4.15
CA ALA A 151 7.25 -13.98 4.17
C ALA A 151 8.65 -14.43 4.64
N ALA A 152 9.70 -13.76 4.16
CA ALA A 152 11.07 -14.01 4.58
C ALA A 152 11.26 -13.74 6.08
N LEU A 153 10.69 -12.65 6.61
CA LEU A 153 10.73 -12.35 8.05
C LEU A 153 10.00 -13.40 8.88
N LYS A 154 8.81 -13.84 8.46
CA LYS A 154 8.04 -14.89 9.15
C LYS A 154 8.82 -16.22 9.18
N LEU A 155 9.55 -16.53 8.11
CA LEU A 155 10.39 -17.72 8.04
C LEU A 155 11.58 -17.64 9.00
N LYS A 156 12.29 -16.50 9.05
CA LYS A 156 13.41 -16.28 10.00
C LYS A 156 12.97 -16.46 11.46
N VAL A 157 11.78 -15.95 11.81
CA VAL A 157 11.20 -16.12 13.16
C VAL A 157 10.90 -17.58 13.46
N LYS A 158 10.29 -18.32 12.52
CA LYS A 158 9.96 -19.75 12.71
C LYS A 158 11.20 -20.63 12.86
N LEU A 159 12.31 -20.26 12.22
CA LEU A 159 13.58 -20.98 12.30
C LEU A 159 14.41 -20.62 13.54
N GLY A 160 13.93 -19.73 14.41
CA GLY A 160 14.65 -19.32 15.62
C GLY A 160 15.91 -18.48 15.35
N LEU A 161 16.11 -17.99 14.12
CA LEU A 161 17.30 -17.23 13.70
C LEU A 161 17.24 -15.75 14.11
N GLN A 162 16.59 -15.41 15.23
CA GLN A 162 16.46 -14.04 15.70
C GLN A 162 17.62 -13.69 16.65
N SER A 163 18.44 -12.70 16.29
CA SER A 163 19.21 -11.96 17.30
C SER A 163 18.23 -11.18 18.20
N PRO A 164 18.47 -11.11 19.53
CA PRO A 164 17.69 -10.27 20.41
C PRO A 164 17.76 -8.83 19.89
N ALA A 165 16.59 -8.21 19.74
CA ALA A 165 16.51 -6.80 19.41
C ALA A 165 17.35 -6.00 20.42
N ALA A 166 18.19 -5.10 19.91
CA ALA A 166 19.00 -4.20 20.71
C ALA A 166 18.15 -3.51 21.80
N GLY A 167 18.48 -3.78 23.08
CA GLY A 167 18.04 -2.99 24.22
C GLY A 167 17.29 -3.74 25.32
N GLU A 168 17.97 -4.63 26.03
CA GLU A 168 17.73 -4.85 27.47
C GLU A 168 19.06 -4.64 28.21
N ASN A 169 19.41 -3.38 28.47
CA ASN A 169 20.35 -3.05 29.53
C ASN A 169 19.53 -2.98 30.83
N ASN A 170 19.54 -4.05 31.62
CA ASN A 170 19.29 -3.92 33.05
C ASN A 170 20.62 -4.06 33.79
N ASN A 171 21.10 -2.90 34.23
CA ASN A 171 22.03 -2.78 35.35
C ASN A 171 21.48 -3.58 36.54
N GLN A 172 22.22 -4.60 36.96
CA GLN A 172 22.28 -4.95 38.37
C GLN A 172 23.75 -5.05 38.76
N GLY A 173 24.21 -4.01 39.46
CA GLY A 173 25.44 -4.06 40.22
C GLY A 173 25.27 -5.04 41.39
N GLY A 174 26.31 -5.82 41.63
CA GLY A 174 26.38 -6.75 42.76
C GLY A 174 27.69 -7.52 42.68
N GLY A 175 28.74 -6.97 43.29
CA GLY A 175 30.05 -7.60 43.31
C GLY A 175 30.07 -8.90 44.12
N ARG A 176 30.97 -9.81 43.74
CA ARG A 176 31.68 -10.69 44.68
C ARG A 176 32.84 -11.41 44.00
N ASN A 177 33.97 -11.42 44.72
CA ASN A 177 35.22 -12.10 44.44
C ASN A 177 35.05 -13.61 44.22
N GLY A 178 35.90 -14.20 43.37
CA GLY A 178 36.09 -15.64 43.26
C GLY A 178 37.27 -15.97 42.33
N THR A 179 38.29 -16.61 42.90
CA THR A 179 39.59 -16.95 42.36
C THR A 179 39.60 -17.98 41.22
N ALA A 180 40.71 -17.94 40.47
CA ALA A 180 41.10 -18.76 39.33
C ALA A 180 40.87 -20.29 39.41
N LYS A 181 40.52 -20.87 38.26
CA LYS A 181 41.20 -22.05 37.70
C LYS A 181 40.93 -22.12 36.19
N GLY A 182 42.00 -22.26 35.41
CA GLY A 182 41.92 -22.51 33.98
C GLY A 182 41.54 -23.95 33.69
N ASP A 183 40.84 -24.16 32.57
CA ASP A 183 40.90 -25.37 31.77
C ASP A 183 40.51 -24.99 30.33
N ASP A 184 41.29 -25.52 29.40
CA ASP A 184 41.25 -25.28 27.97
C ASP A 184 39.94 -25.77 27.33
N ALA A 185 39.25 -24.87 26.61
CA ALA A 185 38.25 -25.23 25.61
C ALA A 185 38.17 -24.14 24.53
N ALA A 186 39.29 -23.93 23.86
CA ALA A 186 39.33 -23.20 22.59
C ALA A 186 38.74 -24.10 21.49
N GLY A 187 37.62 -23.70 20.90
CA GLY A 187 37.14 -24.32 19.65
C GLY A 187 35.64 -24.51 19.50
N ASN A 188 34.84 -23.44 19.65
CA ASN A 188 33.52 -23.38 18.97
C ASN A 188 32.93 -21.97 18.89
N GLY A 189 33.24 -21.10 19.86
CA GLY A 189 32.68 -19.75 19.91
C GLY A 189 33.18 -18.77 18.83
N GLY A 190 34.31 -19.06 18.17
CA GLY A 190 34.83 -18.23 17.07
C GLY A 190 34.11 -18.45 15.74
N MET A 191 33.72 -19.70 15.46
CA MET A 191 33.04 -20.08 14.22
C MET A 191 31.55 -19.71 14.27
N GLU A 192 30.94 -19.80 15.45
CA GLU A 192 29.56 -19.36 15.70
C GLU A 192 29.44 -17.82 15.64
N LYS A 193 30.45 -17.09 16.13
CA LYS A 193 30.48 -15.61 16.07
C LYS A 193 30.80 -15.10 14.66
N ALA A 194 31.62 -15.80 13.89
CA ALA A 194 31.85 -15.53 12.47
C ALA A 194 30.61 -15.89 11.62
N ALA A 195 29.95 -17.01 11.88
CA ALA A 195 28.68 -17.38 11.25
C ALA A 195 27.53 -16.42 11.63
N THR A 196 27.56 -15.87 12.85
CA THR A 196 26.60 -14.84 13.32
C THR A 196 26.86 -13.48 12.66
N LEU A 197 28.13 -13.08 12.47
CA LEU A 197 28.49 -11.87 11.71
C LEU A 197 28.12 -12.02 10.22
N GLN A 198 28.31 -13.20 9.65
CA GLN A 198 27.98 -13.49 8.25
C GLN A 198 26.46 -13.65 8.04
N ALA A 199 25.70 -14.10 9.05
CA ALA A 199 24.24 -14.08 9.05
C ALA A 199 23.64 -12.68 9.24
N LEU A 200 24.40 -11.74 9.83
CA LEU A 200 24.07 -10.32 9.89
C LEU A 200 24.38 -9.59 8.57
N GLU A 201 25.35 -10.07 7.79
CA GLU A 201 25.58 -9.63 6.40
C GLU A 201 24.51 -10.17 5.41
N ASP A 202 23.78 -11.22 5.77
CA ASP A 202 22.61 -11.75 5.04
C ASP A 202 21.26 -11.14 5.50
N ILE A 203 21.33 -10.00 6.18
CA ILE A 203 20.27 -8.99 6.14
C ILE A 203 20.48 -8.25 4.81
N PRO A 204 19.46 -8.01 3.97
CA PRO A 204 19.66 -7.25 2.73
C PRO A 204 20.22 -5.88 3.10
N SER A 205 21.54 -5.74 3.02
CA SER A 205 22.21 -4.47 3.14
C SER A 205 21.87 -3.74 1.85
N VAL A 206 21.52 -2.48 2.00
CA VAL A 206 21.21 -1.59 0.90
C VAL A 206 22.54 -1.28 0.20
N ALA A 207 23.15 -2.24 -0.49
CA ALA A 207 24.49 -2.08 -1.07
C ALA A 207 24.50 -1.05 -2.21
N GLN A 208 23.37 -0.79 -2.89
CA GLN A 208 23.31 0.28 -3.91
C GLN A 208 22.01 1.11 -3.95
N GLY A 209 21.02 0.90 -3.07
CA GLY A 209 19.80 1.72 -3.08
C GLY A 209 18.79 1.27 -4.12
N THR A 210 19.25 0.44 -5.05
CA THR A 210 18.45 -0.55 -5.75
C THR A 210 18.22 -1.73 -4.81
N LEU A 211 16.97 -2.18 -4.69
CA LEU A 211 16.63 -3.41 -3.98
C LEU A 211 17.21 -4.58 -4.78
N SER A 212 18.50 -4.88 -4.57
CA SER A 212 19.13 -6.09 -5.10
C SER A 212 18.23 -7.25 -4.70
N PHE A 213 17.78 -7.96 -5.71
CA PHE A 213 16.94 -9.14 -5.63
C PHE A 213 17.50 -10.04 -4.53
N VAL A 214 16.73 -10.07 -3.44
CA VAL A 214 16.70 -11.07 -2.38
C VAL A 214 17.69 -12.20 -2.65
N THR A 215 18.87 -12.16 -2.02
CA THR A 215 19.75 -13.33 -1.95
C THR A 215 18.86 -14.49 -1.54
N PRO A 216 18.77 -15.57 -2.33
CA PRO A 216 17.90 -16.68 -2.00
C PRO A 216 18.29 -17.15 -0.60
N CYS A 217 17.42 -16.93 0.40
CA CYS A 217 17.55 -17.71 1.62
C CYS A 217 17.54 -19.17 1.17
N LYS A 218 18.38 -20.03 1.76
CA LYS A 218 18.45 -21.47 1.45
C LYS A 218 17.09 -22.20 1.50
N LEU A 219 16.03 -21.55 2.00
CA LEU A 219 14.64 -22.03 2.06
C LEU A 219 13.67 -21.42 1.02
N GLY A 220 14.12 -20.60 0.07
CA GLY A 220 13.31 -20.10 -1.06
C GLY A 220 12.35 -18.95 -0.73
N ILE A 221 12.17 -18.04 -1.68
CA ILE A 221 11.24 -16.90 -1.62
C ILE A 221 9.92 -17.35 -2.24
N PRO A 222 8.74 -16.94 -1.72
CA PRO A 222 7.49 -17.27 -2.38
C PRO A 222 7.47 -16.70 -3.81
N SER A 223 7.14 -17.53 -4.79
CA SER A 223 7.10 -17.10 -6.19
C SER A 223 6.03 -16.04 -6.43
N PHE A 224 6.25 -15.21 -7.45
CA PHE A 224 5.24 -14.24 -7.90
C PHE A 224 3.90 -14.91 -8.24
N ALA A 225 3.95 -16.09 -8.88
CA ALA A 225 2.74 -16.88 -9.17
C ALA A 225 1.96 -17.25 -7.90
N LYS A 226 2.66 -17.63 -6.81
CA LYS A 226 2.02 -17.90 -5.52
C LYS A 226 1.39 -16.65 -4.91
N TYR A 227 2.01 -15.49 -5.08
CA TYR A 227 1.42 -14.22 -4.67
C TYR A 227 0.12 -13.93 -5.45
N LEU A 228 0.15 -14.07 -6.78
CA LEU A 228 -1.04 -13.86 -7.62
C LEU A 228 -2.20 -14.77 -7.21
N ALA A 229 -1.92 -16.05 -6.94
CA ALA A 229 -2.94 -17.01 -6.53
C ALA A 229 -3.49 -16.79 -5.11
N SER A 230 -2.69 -16.19 -4.20
CA SER A 230 -3.10 -15.96 -2.81
C SER A 230 -3.92 -14.68 -2.60
N HIS A 231 -3.83 -13.70 -3.50
CA HIS A 231 -4.52 -12.41 -3.38
C HIS A 231 -5.40 -12.11 -4.61
N PRO A 232 -6.32 -13.00 -5.00
CA PRO A 232 -7.01 -12.92 -6.29
C PRO A 232 -7.88 -11.65 -6.45
N LEU A 233 -8.51 -11.16 -5.38
CA LEU A 233 -9.34 -9.94 -5.44
C LEU A 233 -8.51 -8.70 -5.81
N MET A 234 -7.37 -8.50 -5.14
CA MET A 234 -6.50 -7.36 -5.38
C MET A 234 -5.86 -7.45 -6.76
N VAL A 235 -5.39 -8.64 -7.15
CA VAL A 235 -4.82 -8.90 -8.48
C VAL A 235 -5.84 -8.61 -9.57
N PHE A 236 -7.06 -9.15 -9.43
CA PHE A 236 -8.15 -8.91 -10.36
C PHE A 236 -8.43 -7.42 -10.49
N HIS A 237 -8.55 -6.69 -9.37
CA HIS A 237 -8.80 -5.24 -9.38
C HIS A 237 -7.73 -4.47 -10.16
N HIS A 238 -6.44 -4.73 -9.92
CA HIS A 238 -5.35 -4.03 -10.58
C HIS A 238 -5.26 -4.38 -12.08
N LEU A 239 -5.44 -5.65 -12.45
CA LEU A 239 -5.42 -6.07 -13.85
C LEU A 239 -6.68 -5.59 -14.61
N PHE A 240 -7.84 -5.59 -13.95
CA PHE A 240 -9.08 -5.11 -14.55
C PHE A 240 -9.01 -3.61 -14.84
N ILE A 241 -8.58 -2.79 -13.88
CA ILE A 241 -8.47 -1.35 -14.10
C ILE A 241 -7.30 -1.01 -15.03
N GLY A 242 -6.12 -1.59 -14.80
CA GLY A 242 -4.90 -1.29 -15.56
C GLY A 242 -4.93 -1.75 -17.01
N SER A 243 -5.58 -2.88 -17.30
CA SER A 243 -5.63 -3.46 -18.65
C SER A 243 -6.99 -3.23 -19.31
N TYR A 244 -8.07 -3.77 -18.74
CA TYR A 244 -9.40 -3.68 -19.34
C TYR A 244 -9.93 -2.23 -19.33
N GLY A 245 -9.75 -1.49 -18.24
CA GLY A 245 -10.10 -0.08 -18.14
C GLY A 245 -9.40 0.78 -19.21
N LEU A 246 -8.11 0.52 -19.46
CA LEU A 246 -7.35 1.18 -20.51
C LEU A 246 -7.93 0.88 -21.91
N VAL A 247 -8.20 -0.40 -22.22
CA VAL A 247 -8.77 -0.79 -23.52
C VAL A 247 -10.14 -0.14 -23.73
N VAL A 248 -10.97 -0.08 -22.69
CA VAL A 248 -12.28 0.57 -22.76
C VAL A 248 -12.14 2.04 -23.09
N ILE A 249 -11.34 2.79 -22.33
CA ILE A 249 -11.17 4.25 -22.50
C ILE A 249 -10.56 4.58 -23.87
N SER A 250 -9.55 3.82 -24.29
CA SER A 250 -8.78 4.11 -25.50
C SER A 250 -9.46 3.66 -26.79
N TYR A 251 -10.19 2.53 -26.79
CA TYR A 251 -10.70 1.93 -28.03
C TYR A 251 -12.22 1.72 -28.03
N LEU A 252 -12.78 1.05 -27.00
CA LEU A 252 -14.19 0.62 -27.05
C LEU A 252 -15.18 1.78 -26.89
N ARG A 253 -14.73 2.89 -26.31
CA ARG A 253 -15.56 4.06 -26.00
C ARG A 253 -15.83 4.96 -27.20
N GLY A 254 -14.97 4.97 -28.22
CA GLY A 254 -15.17 5.78 -29.42
C GLY A 254 -15.32 7.30 -29.20
N GLY A 255 -14.91 7.84 -28.03
CA GLY A 255 -15.03 9.28 -27.70
C GLY A 255 -16.25 9.66 -26.85
N LEU A 256 -17.07 8.69 -26.41
CA LEU A 256 -18.29 8.96 -25.64
C LEU A 256 -18.09 8.86 -24.11
N GLY A 257 -18.75 9.69 -23.33
CA GLY A 257 -18.86 9.49 -21.87
C GLY A 257 -17.63 9.87 -21.04
N ASP A 258 -16.79 10.82 -21.48
CA ASP A 258 -15.66 11.28 -20.65
C ASP A 258 -16.12 11.92 -19.34
N CYS A 259 -17.32 12.51 -19.32
CA CYS A 259 -17.92 12.95 -18.07
C CYS A 259 -18.15 11.77 -17.11
N VAL A 260 -18.68 10.64 -17.58
CA VAL A 260 -18.86 9.42 -16.75
C VAL A 260 -17.51 8.88 -16.26
N PHE A 261 -16.51 8.80 -17.14
CA PHE A 261 -15.16 8.34 -16.76
C PHE A 261 -14.47 9.30 -15.79
N SER A 262 -14.72 10.60 -15.87
CA SER A 262 -14.16 11.58 -14.94
C SER A 262 -14.59 11.31 -13.49
N PHE A 263 -15.84 10.87 -13.29
CA PHE A 263 -16.33 10.43 -11.98
C PHE A 263 -15.63 9.15 -11.51
N MET A 264 -15.27 8.23 -12.41
CA MET A 264 -14.48 7.04 -12.07
C MET A 264 -13.10 7.43 -11.55
N PHE A 265 -12.46 8.45 -12.13
CA PHE A 265 -11.17 8.94 -11.60
C PHE A 265 -11.30 9.59 -10.23
N MET A 266 -12.39 10.32 -9.97
CA MET A 266 -12.68 10.92 -8.66
C MET A 266 -12.90 9.88 -7.54
N MET A 267 -13.12 8.60 -7.88
CA MET A 267 -13.22 7.53 -6.88
C MET A 267 -11.93 7.33 -6.09
N GLU A 268 -10.79 7.74 -6.64
CA GLU A 268 -9.49 7.63 -5.98
C GLU A 268 -9.30 8.66 -4.85
N LEU A 269 -10.20 9.62 -4.65
CA LEU A 269 -10.04 10.67 -3.63
C LEU A 269 -9.95 10.11 -2.21
N SER A 270 -10.55 8.95 -1.95
CA SER A 270 -10.44 8.29 -0.65
C SER A 270 -9.07 7.63 -0.40
N THR A 271 -8.34 7.27 -1.46
CA THR A 271 -7.10 6.47 -1.40
C THR A 271 -5.99 7.13 -0.58
N PRO A 272 -5.72 8.46 -0.66
CA PRO A 272 -4.75 9.11 0.22
C PRO A 272 -5.06 8.91 1.71
N PHE A 273 -6.34 8.93 2.10
CA PHE A 273 -6.75 8.73 3.49
C PHE A 273 -6.63 7.26 3.92
N VAL A 274 -6.92 6.31 3.02
CA VAL A 274 -6.69 4.87 3.23
C VAL A 274 -5.20 4.60 3.43
N SER A 275 -4.35 5.10 2.52
CA SER A 275 -2.90 4.99 2.59
C SER A 275 -2.33 5.62 3.85
N PHE A 276 -2.77 6.84 4.20
CA PHE A 276 -2.29 7.52 5.40
C PHE A 276 -2.68 6.77 6.68
N ARG A 277 -3.89 6.19 6.73
CA ARG A 277 -4.31 5.33 7.84
C ARG A 277 -3.39 4.10 7.96
N SER A 278 -3.04 3.46 6.84
CA SER A 278 -2.12 2.32 6.84
C SER A 278 -0.74 2.73 7.36
N ILE A 279 -0.19 3.84 6.88
CA ILE A 279 1.12 4.37 7.32
C ILE A 279 1.12 4.61 8.84
N LEU A 280 0.11 5.31 9.38
CA LEU A 280 -0.02 5.54 10.82
C LEU A 280 -0.15 4.22 11.62
N SER A 281 -0.82 3.23 11.04
CA SER A 281 -0.94 1.88 11.61
C SER A 281 0.42 1.16 11.68
N VAL A 282 1.23 1.27 10.62
CA VAL A 282 2.58 0.70 10.54
C VAL A 282 3.53 1.37 11.53
N MET A 283 3.43 2.69 11.69
CA MET A 283 4.17 3.48 12.69
C MET A 283 3.74 3.22 14.15
N GLY A 284 2.75 2.36 14.39
CA GLY A 284 2.25 2.06 15.73
C GLY A 284 1.39 3.17 16.36
N LEU A 285 0.95 4.15 15.57
CA LEU A 285 0.21 5.34 16.04
C LEU A 285 -1.31 5.16 16.12
N LYS A 286 -1.80 3.92 16.32
CA LYS A 286 -3.24 3.61 16.34
C LYS A 286 -4.04 4.33 17.45
N GLN A 287 -3.37 4.72 18.53
CA GLN A 287 -3.97 5.44 19.66
C GLN A 287 -3.99 6.96 19.48
N SER A 288 -3.38 7.48 18.41
CA SER A 288 -3.30 8.92 18.18
C SER A 288 -4.65 9.49 17.73
N LYS A 289 -4.95 10.74 18.13
CA LYS A 289 -6.12 11.48 17.61
C LYS A 289 -6.08 11.59 16.08
N LEU A 290 -4.88 11.74 15.51
CA LEU A 290 -4.66 11.80 14.07
C LEU A 290 -5.13 10.52 13.35
N TYR A 291 -4.87 9.35 13.93
CA TYR A 291 -5.34 8.07 13.39
C TYR A 291 -6.86 7.96 13.36
N VAL A 292 -7.53 8.48 14.39
CA VAL A 292 -9.00 8.49 14.49
C VAL A 292 -9.60 9.51 13.51
N ILE A 293 -9.10 10.75 13.50
CA ILE A 293 -9.56 11.81 12.59
C ILE A 293 -9.41 11.37 11.13
N ASN A 294 -8.23 10.89 10.74
CA ASN A 294 -8.01 10.38 9.40
C ASN A 294 -8.92 9.19 9.08
N GLY A 295 -9.18 8.30 10.05
CA GLY A 295 -10.13 7.19 9.88
C GLY A 295 -11.56 7.67 9.60
N LEU A 296 -12.01 8.75 10.23
CA LEU A 296 -13.32 9.35 9.97
C LEU A 296 -13.36 10.03 8.60
N VAL A 297 -12.32 10.79 8.23
CA VAL A 297 -12.22 11.42 6.90
C VAL A 297 -12.19 10.35 5.81
N MET A 298 -11.43 9.27 6.00
CA MET A 298 -11.42 8.10 5.11
C MET A 298 -12.83 7.51 4.96
N LEU A 299 -13.59 7.34 6.05
CA LEU A 299 -14.94 6.78 5.97
C LEU A 299 -15.91 7.67 5.16
N VAL A 300 -15.89 8.98 5.42
CA VAL A 300 -16.75 9.96 4.72
C VAL A 300 -16.40 10.03 3.23
N THR A 301 -15.12 10.18 2.91
CA THR A 301 -14.64 10.26 1.53
C THR A 301 -14.90 8.96 0.76
N PHE A 302 -14.68 7.79 1.39
CA PHE A 302 -14.97 6.49 0.76
C PHE A 302 -16.46 6.32 0.45
N PHE A 303 -17.34 6.72 1.39
CA PHE A 303 -18.78 6.70 1.15
C PHE A 303 -19.14 7.59 -0.05
N TRP A 304 -18.73 8.85 -0.04
CA TRP A 304 -19.13 9.81 -1.06
C TRP A 304 -18.57 9.45 -2.45
N CYS A 305 -17.26 9.20 -2.53
CA CYS A 305 -16.57 9.03 -3.82
C CYS A 305 -16.73 7.61 -4.39
N ARG A 306 -16.85 6.56 -3.57
CA ARG A 306 -16.86 5.17 -4.06
C ARG A 306 -18.21 4.47 -3.94
N VAL A 307 -19.04 4.83 -2.94
CA VAL A 307 -20.35 4.19 -2.71
C VAL A 307 -21.49 5.00 -3.31
N PHE A 308 -21.53 6.30 -3.07
CA PHE A 308 -22.62 7.18 -3.50
C PHE A 308 -22.48 7.64 -4.96
N LEU A 309 -21.26 7.94 -5.40
CA LEU A 309 -21.00 8.52 -6.72
C LEU A 309 -21.50 7.63 -7.87
N MET A 310 -21.33 6.31 -7.78
CA MET A 310 -21.76 5.38 -8.83
C MET A 310 -23.30 5.38 -9.04
N PRO A 311 -24.14 5.17 -8.00
CA PRO A 311 -25.58 5.37 -8.10
C PRO A 311 -25.98 6.74 -8.64
N TYR A 312 -25.31 7.80 -8.19
CA TYR A 312 -25.58 9.17 -8.66
C TYR A 312 -25.32 9.32 -10.16
N VAL A 313 -24.21 8.78 -10.68
CA VAL A 313 -23.88 8.82 -12.12
C VAL A 313 -24.91 8.03 -12.93
N CYS A 314 -25.35 6.87 -12.46
CA CYS A 314 -26.43 6.10 -13.09
C CYS A 314 -27.77 6.86 -13.09
N TYR A 315 -28.07 7.58 -12.01
CA TYR A 315 -29.25 8.44 -11.92
C TYR A 315 -29.16 9.62 -12.89
N TYR A 316 -28.02 10.31 -12.93
CA TYR A 316 -27.81 11.40 -13.88
C TYR A 316 -27.94 10.93 -15.32
N TYR A 317 -27.39 9.75 -15.65
CA TYR A 317 -27.59 9.10 -16.94
C TYR A 317 -29.08 8.85 -17.25
N SER A 318 -29.88 8.40 -16.28
CA SER A 318 -31.32 8.16 -16.49
C SER A 318 -32.07 9.45 -16.80
N GLN A 319 -31.68 10.57 -16.19
CA GLN A 319 -32.23 11.91 -16.51
C GLN A 319 -31.86 12.33 -17.94
N VAL A 320 -30.61 12.13 -18.36
CA VAL A 320 -30.15 12.49 -19.72
C VAL A 320 -30.85 11.68 -20.80
N VAL A 321 -31.12 10.39 -20.55
CA VAL A 321 -31.82 9.50 -21.49
C VAL A 321 -33.34 9.59 -21.36
N ASN A 322 -33.86 10.37 -20.41
CA ASN A 322 -35.30 10.50 -20.11
C ASN A 322 -36.00 9.16 -19.90
N LYS A 323 -35.37 8.25 -19.14
CA LYS A 323 -35.93 6.94 -18.78
C LYS A 323 -35.97 6.75 -17.26
N PRO A 324 -36.91 5.96 -16.73
CA PRO A 324 -36.89 5.55 -15.33
C PRO A 324 -35.54 4.92 -14.96
N PHE A 325 -35.06 5.16 -13.74
CA PHE A 325 -33.73 4.73 -13.29
C PHE A 325 -33.42 3.25 -13.58
N LEU A 326 -34.31 2.34 -13.18
CA LEU A 326 -34.11 0.90 -13.37
C LEU A 326 -34.07 0.51 -14.85
N GLU A 327 -34.93 1.13 -15.66
CA GLU A 327 -34.98 0.88 -17.10
C GLU A 327 -33.71 1.41 -17.79
N ALA A 328 -33.24 2.60 -17.40
CA ALA A 328 -32.01 3.18 -17.92
C ALA A 328 -30.80 2.26 -17.60
N VAL A 329 -30.68 1.79 -16.35
CA VAL A 329 -29.62 0.88 -15.92
C VAL A 329 -29.70 -0.47 -16.64
N TRP A 330 -30.90 -1.01 -16.82
CA TRP A 330 -31.10 -2.29 -17.49
C TRP A 330 -30.75 -2.25 -18.98
N ASN A 331 -31.05 -1.13 -19.64
CA ASN A 331 -30.78 -0.90 -21.06
C ASN A 331 -29.31 -0.60 -21.38
N LEU A 332 -28.44 -0.41 -20.38
CA LEU A 332 -27.01 -0.26 -20.66
C LEU A 332 -26.44 -1.49 -21.39
N PRO A 333 -25.43 -1.32 -22.25
CA PRO A 333 -24.74 -2.44 -22.89
C PRO A 333 -24.23 -3.43 -21.83
N TRP A 334 -24.25 -4.72 -22.17
CA TRP A 334 -23.84 -5.78 -21.24
C TRP A 334 -22.44 -5.56 -20.65
N GLY A 335 -21.47 -5.15 -21.48
CA GLY A 335 -20.11 -4.84 -21.01
C GLY A 335 -20.06 -3.70 -19.99
N CYS A 336 -20.90 -2.67 -20.13
CA CYS A 336 -20.95 -1.56 -19.17
C CYS A 336 -21.56 -2.02 -17.84
N LYS A 337 -22.63 -2.83 -17.86
CA LYS A 337 -23.24 -3.40 -16.66
C LYS A 337 -22.26 -4.28 -15.88
N VAL A 338 -21.56 -5.17 -16.58
CA VAL A 338 -20.53 -6.03 -15.99
C VAL A 338 -19.39 -5.21 -15.40
N SER A 339 -18.93 -4.17 -16.10
CA SER A 339 -17.86 -3.29 -15.63
C SER A 339 -18.25 -2.50 -14.38
N ILE A 340 -19.45 -1.93 -14.36
CA ILE A 340 -19.99 -1.21 -13.19
C ILE A 340 -20.05 -2.16 -12.00
N LEU A 341 -20.56 -3.37 -12.16
CA LEU A 341 -20.63 -4.37 -11.08
C LEU A 341 -19.23 -4.79 -10.60
N ALA A 342 -18.31 -5.07 -11.53
CA ALA A 342 -16.94 -5.47 -11.22
C ALA A 342 -16.18 -4.39 -10.44
N LEU A 343 -16.44 -3.11 -10.73
CA LEU A 343 -15.86 -1.99 -9.99
C LEU A 343 -16.58 -1.71 -8.67
N PHE A 344 -17.91 -1.84 -8.62
CA PHE A 344 -18.72 -1.40 -7.48
C PHE A 344 -18.78 -2.43 -6.33
N LEU A 345 -18.86 -3.72 -6.63
CA LEU A 345 -18.99 -4.77 -5.61
C LEU A 345 -17.81 -4.80 -4.61
N PRO A 346 -16.53 -4.70 -5.06
CA PRO A 346 -15.40 -4.60 -4.12
C PRO A 346 -15.50 -3.38 -3.21
N GLN A 347 -15.99 -2.23 -3.72
CA GLN A 347 -16.14 -1.01 -2.92
C GLN A 347 -17.18 -1.17 -1.81
N LEU A 348 -18.32 -1.81 -2.11
CA LEU A 348 -19.32 -2.12 -1.08
C LEU A 348 -18.77 -3.07 -0.02
N TYR A 349 -18.00 -4.08 -0.43
CA TYR A 349 -17.34 -5.01 0.49
C TYR A 349 -16.36 -4.27 1.43
N TRP A 350 -15.47 -3.44 0.89
CA TRP A 350 -14.50 -2.67 1.67
C TRP A 350 -15.18 -1.64 2.57
N PHE A 351 -16.21 -0.94 2.08
CA PHE A 351 -16.97 0.01 2.89
C PHE A 351 -17.64 -0.68 4.08
N ARG A 352 -18.25 -1.85 3.87
CA ARG A 352 -18.81 -2.66 4.96
C ARG A 352 -17.74 -3.05 5.99
N LEU A 353 -16.53 -3.40 5.56
CA LEU A 353 -15.42 -3.67 6.48
C LEU A 353 -15.00 -2.43 7.28
N MET A 354 -14.90 -1.27 6.62
CA MET A 354 -14.56 0.01 7.26
C MET A 354 -15.60 0.42 8.31
N VAL A 355 -16.89 0.34 7.98
CA VAL A 355 -17.99 0.63 8.92
C VAL A 355 -17.96 -0.33 10.10
N ARG A 356 -17.78 -1.63 9.88
CA ARG A 356 -17.62 -2.62 10.97
C ARG A 356 -16.41 -2.33 11.85
N GLY A 357 -15.30 -1.89 11.24
CA GLY A 357 -14.11 -1.46 11.97
C GLY A 357 -14.38 -0.23 12.84
N ALA A 358 -15.05 0.79 12.30
CA ALA A 358 -15.41 2.00 13.03
C ALA A 358 -16.40 1.71 14.17
N MET A 359 -17.43 0.89 13.92
CA MET A 359 -18.41 0.51 14.94
C MET A 359 -17.76 -0.20 16.14
N LYS A 360 -16.76 -1.05 15.92
CA LYS A 360 -16.03 -1.70 17.03
C LYS A 360 -15.25 -0.72 17.91
N VAL A 361 -14.79 0.40 17.34
CA VAL A 361 -14.03 1.42 18.06
C VAL A 361 -14.95 2.33 18.87
N PHE A 362 -16.08 2.75 18.29
CA PHE A 362 -17.02 3.66 18.94
C PHE A 362 -18.05 2.95 19.84
N PHE A 363 -18.40 1.71 19.52
CA PHE A 363 -19.34 0.88 20.26
C PHE A 363 -18.69 -0.46 20.62
N PRO A 364 -17.72 -0.46 21.56
CA PRO A 364 -17.15 -1.71 22.05
C PRO A 364 -18.28 -2.59 22.62
N PRO A 365 -18.35 -3.88 22.25
CA PRO A 365 -19.37 -4.77 22.80
C PRO A 365 -19.24 -4.80 24.32
N LYS A 366 -20.34 -4.46 25.02
CA LYS A 366 -20.46 -4.62 26.47
C LYS A 366 -20.33 -6.11 26.79
N ASN A 367 -19.11 -6.59 27.04
CA ASN A 367 -18.97 -7.95 27.56
C ASN A 367 -19.55 -7.95 28.98
N LYS A 368 -20.46 -8.89 29.26
CA LYS A 368 -21.10 -9.10 30.57
C LYS A 368 -20.02 -9.15 31.66
N ARG A 369 -19.87 -8.04 32.37
CA ARG A 369 -19.12 -7.96 33.62
C ARG A 369 -20.15 -8.12 34.71
N ASN A 370 -20.47 -9.37 35.04
CA ASN A 370 -21.13 -9.80 36.28
C ASN A 370 -21.11 -11.33 36.31
N THR A 371 -20.78 -11.91 37.48
CA THR A 371 -20.40 -13.31 37.76
C THR A 371 -19.05 -13.68 37.11
N THR A 372 -17.90 -13.63 37.78
CA THR A 372 -17.57 -14.36 39.02
C THR A 372 -16.54 -13.58 39.85
N ILE A 373 -17.00 -12.65 40.69
CA ILE A 373 -16.26 -12.23 41.90
C ILE A 373 -16.92 -12.99 43.04
N ALA A 374 -16.67 -14.30 43.11
CA ALA A 374 -17.08 -15.18 44.21
C ALA A 374 -16.43 -16.57 44.03
N ALA A 375 -15.09 -16.60 43.95
CA ALA A 375 -14.30 -17.84 44.11
C ALA A 375 -12.81 -17.52 44.35
N ASN A 376 -12.51 -16.44 45.08
CA ASN A 376 -11.18 -16.19 45.63
C ASN A 376 -11.26 -16.35 47.15
N SER A 377 -11.42 -17.59 47.60
CA SER A 377 -11.03 -18.03 48.94
C SER A 377 -10.93 -19.55 48.89
N CYS A 378 -9.77 -20.08 49.28
CA CYS A 378 -9.37 -21.50 49.29
C CYS A 378 -8.77 -22.02 47.96
N ALA A 379 -7.49 -21.71 47.74
CA ALA A 379 -6.43 -22.70 47.46
C ALA A 379 -5.15 -21.95 47.07
N ASN A 380 -4.31 -21.67 48.06
CA ASN A 380 -2.93 -21.29 47.85
C ASN A 380 -2.12 -22.47 48.40
N GLU A 381 -1.48 -23.26 47.53
CA GLU A 381 -0.15 -23.87 47.71
C GLU A 381 0.14 -24.86 46.58
N GLN A 382 1.37 -24.79 46.07
CA GLN A 382 2.07 -25.74 45.19
C GLN A 382 1.61 -25.87 43.73
N GLU A 383 2.26 -25.12 42.82
CA GLU A 383 3.08 -25.74 41.76
C GLU A 383 3.91 -24.70 41.00
N ALA A 384 5.16 -25.08 40.74
CA ALA A 384 6.17 -24.30 40.07
C ALA A 384 6.08 -24.42 38.54
N SER A 385 6.59 -23.39 37.86
CA SER A 385 7.11 -23.41 36.48
C SER A 385 6.14 -23.66 35.33
N ALA A 386 5.67 -22.57 34.67
CA ALA A 386 5.45 -22.55 33.22
C ALA A 386 5.03 -21.15 32.69
N ASN A 387 5.71 -20.74 31.62
CA ASN A 387 5.20 -19.98 30.47
C ASN A 387 4.82 -18.48 30.59
N GLY A 388 5.73 -17.66 30.06
CA GLY A 388 5.56 -17.09 28.72
C GLY A 388 4.27 -16.30 28.46
N GLY A 389 4.33 -14.99 28.69
CA GLY A 389 3.24 -14.07 28.37
C GLY A 389 2.90 -14.06 26.86
N PRO A 390 1.62 -13.91 26.47
CA PRO A 390 1.23 -13.97 25.07
C PRO A 390 1.64 -12.70 24.32
N ILE A 391 2.55 -12.85 23.37
CA ILE A 391 2.92 -11.82 22.39
C ILE A 391 1.81 -11.73 21.32
N LYS A 392 1.07 -10.61 21.32
CA LYS A 392 0.38 -9.98 20.17
C LYS A 392 -0.39 -10.89 19.18
N ALA A 393 -1.35 -11.67 19.66
CA ALA A 393 -2.36 -12.29 18.78
C ALA A 393 -3.27 -11.26 18.05
N SER A 394 -3.38 -10.03 18.58
CA SER A 394 -4.19 -8.95 17.99
C SER A 394 -3.61 -8.35 16.70
N GLN A 395 -2.33 -8.55 16.39
CA GLN A 395 -1.73 -7.99 15.16
C GLN A 395 -1.90 -8.90 13.94
N SER A 396 -2.19 -10.20 14.13
CA SER A 396 -2.31 -11.19 13.06
C SER A 396 -3.63 -11.10 12.28
N LYS A 397 -4.74 -10.69 12.91
CA LYS A 397 -6.01 -10.45 12.19
C LYS A 397 -6.03 -9.10 11.47
N ASP A 398 -5.25 -8.13 11.97
CA ASP A 398 -5.08 -6.83 11.31
C ASP A 398 -4.18 -6.92 10.07
N SER A 399 -3.28 -7.90 9.96
CA SER A 399 -2.48 -8.11 8.74
C SER A 399 -3.32 -8.61 7.56
N GLU A 400 -4.35 -9.39 7.84
CA GLU A 400 -5.29 -9.89 6.81
C GLU A 400 -6.19 -8.75 6.29
N ILE A 401 -6.51 -7.77 7.14
CA ILE A 401 -7.21 -6.54 6.73
C ILE A 401 -6.25 -5.57 6.02
N ARG A 402 -4.96 -5.53 6.41
CA ARG A 402 -3.93 -4.75 5.71
C ARG A 402 -3.60 -5.27 4.31
N SER A 403 -3.73 -6.56 4.03
CA SER A 403 -3.53 -7.07 2.66
C SER A 403 -4.74 -6.86 1.75
N LEU A 404 -5.88 -6.47 2.31
CA LEU A 404 -7.13 -6.20 1.60
C LEU A 404 -7.40 -4.70 1.36
N MET A 405 -6.52 -3.81 1.86
CA MET A 405 -6.54 -2.35 1.64
C MET A 405 -5.19 -1.89 1.09
#